data_AF-A0A1L7N294-F1
#
_entry.id   AF-A0A1L7N294-F1
#
_cell.length_a   1.000
_cell.length_b   1.000
_cell.length_c   1.000
_cell.angle_alpha   90.00
_cell.angle_beta   90.00
_cell.angle_gamma   90.00
#
_symmetry.space_group_name_H-M   'P 1'
#
loop_
_entity.id
_entity.type
_entity.pdbx_description
1 polymer ?
#
loop_
_entity_poly.entity_id
_entity_poly.type
_entity_poly.pdbx_seq_one_letter_code
_entity_poly.pdbx_strand_id
1 'polypeptide(L)'
;PLSRNLFSQAIMESGSATAPWAIISRQESIIRGLRLAEAVGCPHTRAQIPEAIECLRKVNASVLVENESGTLGICDFPFVPVVDGSFLDEMPSKSLATKNFKKTNILMGSNTEEGNYWIMYYLTDLFRKE
;
A
#
# COMPACT_ATOMS: atom_id res chain seq x y z
N PRO A 1 0.77 -18.01 -2.94
CA PRO A 1 1.16 -19.32 -3.56
C PRO A 1 2.61 -19.34 -4.05
N LEU A 2 3.00 -18.30 -4.81
CA LEU A 2 4.32 -18.17 -5.44
C LEU A 2 5.49 -18.22 -4.45
N SER A 3 5.38 -17.53 -3.30
CA SER A 3 6.47 -17.49 -2.30
C SER A 3 6.44 -18.60 -1.26
N ARG A 4 5.43 -19.50 -1.26
CA ARG A 4 5.16 -20.42 -0.14
C ARG A 4 6.33 -21.37 0.18
N ASN A 5 7.09 -21.76 -0.84
CA ASN A 5 8.18 -22.74 -0.72
C ASN A 5 9.57 -22.10 -0.74
N LEU A 6 9.67 -20.76 -0.68
CA LEU A 6 10.94 -20.03 -0.75
C LEU A 6 11.54 -19.71 0.61
N PHE A 7 10.81 -19.99 1.70
CA PHE A 7 11.26 -19.74 3.06
C PHE A 7 10.74 -20.82 4.02
N SER A 8 11.42 -20.98 5.16
CA SER A 8 11.02 -21.91 6.21
C SER A 8 10.11 -21.23 7.24
N GLN A 9 10.56 -20.13 7.86
CA GLN A 9 9.90 -19.44 8.99
C GLN A 9 9.80 -17.93 8.73
N ALA A 10 9.05 -17.20 9.55
CA ALA A 10 8.88 -15.75 9.41
C ALA A 10 9.01 -15.00 10.74
N ILE A 11 9.59 -13.81 10.69
CA ILE A 11 9.60 -12.82 11.78
C ILE A 11 8.82 -11.59 11.31
N MET A 12 7.90 -11.08 12.13
CA MET A 12 7.04 -9.92 11.81
C MET A 12 7.11 -8.90 12.94
N GLU A 13 7.78 -7.78 12.70
CA GLU A 13 7.97 -6.70 13.68
C GLU A 13 7.04 -5.53 13.34
N SER A 14 6.12 -5.19 14.25
CA SER A 14 5.22 -4.02 14.13
C SER A 14 4.34 -3.97 12.88
N GLY A 15 4.06 -5.12 12.26
CA GLY A 15 3.31 -5.20 11.01
C GLY A 15 2.47 -6.48 10.88
N SER A 16 1.33 -6.35 10.19
CA SER A 16 0.45 -7.47 9.84
C SER A 16 -0.15 -7.27 8.46
N ALA A 17 -0.35 -8.37 7.72
CA ALA A 17 -1.04 -8.37 6.43
C ALA A 17 -2.52 -7.93 6.53
N THR A 18 -3.12 -7.94 7.72
CA THR A 18 -4.48 -7.46 7.97
C THR A 18 -4.54 -6.01 8.44
N ALA A 19 -3.41 -5.28 8.48
CA ALA A 19 -3.41 -3.88 8.87
C ALA A 19 -4.23 -3.04 7.85
N PRO A 20 -4.98 -2.01 8.30
CA PRO A 20 -5.84 -1.23 7.40
C PRO A 20 -5.11 -0.55 6.24
N TRP A 21 -3.82 -0.29 6.43
CA TRP A 21 -2.94 0.40 5.48
C TRP A 21 -2.13 -0.56 4.58
N ALA A 22 -2.17 -1.87 4.84
CA ALA A 22 -1.28 -2.84 4.18
C ALA A 22 -1.78 -3.30 2.81
N ILE A 23 -3.08 -3.17 2.52
CA ILE A 23 -3.65 -3.65 1.25
C ILE A 23 -4.87 -2.81 0.84
N ILE A 24 -5.02 -2.59 -0.46
CA ILE A 24 -6.20 -1.95 -1.04
C ILE A 24 -6.83 -2.82 -2.13
N SER A 25 -8.09 -2.51 -2.46
CA SER A 25 -8.76 -3.17 -3.59
C SER A 25 -8.18 -2.71 -4.93
N ARG A 26 -8.29 -3.56 -5.96
CA ARG A 26 -7.93 -3.19 -7.33
C ARG A 26 -8.67 -1.95 -7.83
N GLN A 27 -9.93 -1.78 -7.42
CA GLN A 27 -10.74 -0.62 -7.80
C GLN A 27 -10.16 0.68 -7.22
N GLU A 28 -9.77 0.67 -5.94
CA GLU A 28 -9.16 1.82 -5.28
C GLU A 28 -7.78 2.13 -5.88
N SER A 29 -6.97 1.10 -6.15
CA SER A 29 -5.68 1.26 -6.82
C SER A 29 -5.80 1.96 -8.18
N ILE A 30 -6.82 1.62 -8.99
CA ILE A 30 -7.09 2.32 -10.26
C ILE A 30 -7.43 3.79 -10.03
N ILE A 31 -8.24 4.11 -9.02
CA ILE A 31 -8.61 5.50 -8.70
C ILE A 31 -7.36 6.29 -8.30
N ARG A 32 -6.52 5.74 -7.41
CA ARG A 32 -5.27 6.39 -6.98
C ARG A 32 -4.29 6.57 -8.14
N GLY A 33 -4.16 5.57 -9.03
CA GLY A 33 -3.34 5.68 -10.23
C GLY A 33 -3.81 6.78 -11.20
N LEU A 34 -5.12 6.91 -11.40
CA LEU A 34 -5.68 7.98 -12.25
C LEU A 34 -5.52 9.37 -11.61
N ARG A 35 -5.63 9.49 -10.28
CA ARG A 35 -5.35 10.74 -9.56
C ARG A 35 -3.89 11.18 -9.70
N LEU A 36 -2.95 10.23 -9.61
CA LEU A 36 -1.54 10.54 -9.88
C LEU A 36 -1.35 10.99 -11.34
N ALA A 37 -1.99 10.31 -12.29
CA ALA A 37 -1.94 10.71 -13.69
C ALA A 37 -2.47 12.13 -13.90
N GLU A 38 -3.58 12.50 -13.26
CA GLU A 38 -4.12 13.86 -13.28
C GLU A 38 -3.12 14.88 -12.71
N ALA A 39 -2.54 14.59 -11.54
CA ALA A 39 -1.59 15.49 -10.86
C ALA A 39 -0.34 15.81 -11.70
N VAL A 40 0.12 14.88 -12.54
CA VAL A 40 1.29 15.05 -13.40
C VAL A 40 0.94 15.42 -14.85
N GLY A 41 -0.33 15.74 -15.14
CA GLY A 41 -0.77 16.19 -16.46
C GLY A 41 -0.91 15.08 -17.51
N CYS A 42 -1.02 13.82 -17.10
CA CYS A 42 -1.29 12.68 -17.97
C CYS A 42 -2.80 12.45 -18.20
N PRO A 43 -3.18 11.69 -19.25
CA PRO A 43 -4.55 11.19 -19.40
C PRO A 43 -4.99 10.44 -18.14
N HIS A 44 -6.20 10.71 -17.65
CA HIS A 44 -6.64 10.26 -16.32
C HIS A 44 -8.10 9.76 -16.31
N THR A 45 -8.63 9.38 -17.47
CA THR A 45 -9.94 8.73 -17.55
C THR A 45 -9.81 7.21 -17.57
N ARG A 46 -10.83 6.49 -17.08
CA ARG A 46 -10.86 5.02 -17.12
C ARG A 46 -10.75 4.44 -18.53
N ALA A 47 -11.23 5.16 -19.54
CA ALA A 47 -11.15 4.75 -20.94
C ALA A 47 -9.71 4.87 -21.48
N GLN A 48 -8.89 5.74 -20.89
CA GLN A 48 -7.54 6.07 -21.34
C GLN A 48 -6.44 5.49 -20.44
N ILE A 49 -6.72 4.40 -19.73
CA ILE A 49 -5.72 3.75 -18.85
C ILE A 49 -4.43 3.39 -19.61
N PRO A 50 -4.49 2.81 -20.84
CA PRO A 50 -3.26 2.52 -21.60
C PRO A 50 -2.43 3.78 -21.89
N GLU A 51 -3.07 4.87 -22.31
CA GLU A 51 -2.42 6.15 -22.60
C GLU A 51 -1.89 6.83 -21.34
N ALA A 52 -2.60 6.71 -20.22
CA ALA A 52 -2.16 7.15 -18.91
C ALA A 52 -0.85 6.46 -18.53
N ILE A 53 -0.77 5.13 -18.69
CA ILE A 53 0.43 4.34 -18.38
C ILE A 53 1.61 4.75 -19.27
N GLU A 54 1.39 4.91 -20.58
CA GLU A 54 2.43 5.34 -21.51
C GLU A 54 2.94 6.75 -21.22
N CYS A 55 2.06 7.65 -20.78
CA CYS A 55 2.43 8.98 -20.32
C CYS A 55 3.24 8.92 -19.02
N LEU A 56 2.74 8.22 -18.00
CA LEU A 56 3.38 8.08 -16.69
C LEU A 56 4.81 7.51 -16.79
N ARG A 57 5.05 6.57 -17.71
CA ARG A 57 6.39 6.00 -17.97
C ARG A 57 7.43 7.03 -18.45
N LYS A 58 7.00 8.18 -18.98
CA LYS A 58 7.87 9.26 -19.47
C LYS A 58 8.06 10.37 -18.44
N VAL A 59 7.26 10.40 -17.38
CA VAL A 59 7.38 11.37 -16.30
C VAL A 59 8.62 11.04 -15.47
N ASN A 60 9.31 12.06 -15.00
CA ASN A 60 10.46 11.88 -14.12
C ASN A 60 10.03 11.22 -12.80
N ALA A 61 10.84 10.27 -12.30
CA ALA A 61 10.52 9.54 -11.08
C ALA A 61 10.34 10.44 -9.85
N SER A 62 11.12 11.52 -9.70
CA SER A 62 10.97 12.49 -8.62
C SER A 62 9.61 13.18 -8.68
N VAL A 63 9.18 13.57 -9.88
CA VAL A 63 7.86 14.19 -10.07
C VAL A 63 6.74 13.22 -9.71
N LEU A 64 6.88 11.92 -10.04
CA LEU A 64 5.89 10.92 -9.65
C LEU A 64 5.76 10.83 -8.12
N VAL A 65 6.87 10.63 -7.40
CA VAL A 65 6.85 10.44 -5.93
C VAL A 65 6.40 11.70 -5.18
N GLU A 66 6.73 12.89 -5.69
CA GLU A 66 6.32 14.17 -5.09
C GLU A 66 4.82 14.44 -5.26
N ASN A 67 4.17 13.81 -6.24
CA ASN A 67 2.75 13.99 -6.54
C ASN A 67 1.88 12.79 -6.11
N GLU A 68 2.45 11.82 -5.40
CA GLU A 68 1.65 10.73 -4.81
C GLU A 68 0.76 11.29 -3.69
N SER A 69 -0.55 11.20 -3.88
CA SER A 69 -1.52 11.70 -2.91
C SER A 69 -2.36 10.56 -2.33
N GLY A 70 -2.32 10.40 -1.01
CA GLY A 70 -3.21 9.52 -0.25
C GLY A 70 -4.61 10.12 -0.04
N THR A 71 -5.44 9.46 0.76
CA THR A 71 -6.78 9.93 1.18
C THR A 71 -6.78 10.79 2.45
N LEU A 72 -5.68 11.54 2.70
CA LEU A 72 -5.52 12.44 3.85
C LEU A 72 -5.70 11.76 5.22
N GLY A 73 -5.52 10.43 5.34
CA GLY A 73 -5.61 9.73 6.63
C GLY A 73 -4.27 9.60 7.34
N ILE A 74 -4.28 9.47 8.67
CA ILE A 74 -3.09 9.01 9.41
C ILE A 74 -2.76 7.57 9.01
N CYS A 75 -1.48 7.29 8.76
CA CYS A 75 -1.02 5.98 8.25
C CYS A 75 -1.73 5.51 6.97
N ASP A 76 -2.07 6.43 6.06
CA ASP A 76 -2.63 6.07 4.76
C ASP A 76 -1.61 6.31 3.64
N PHE A 77 -1.10 5.21 3.09
CA PHE A 77 -0.05 5.24 2.06
C PHE A 77 -0.68 5.12 0.66
N PRO A 78 -0.28 5.96 -0.31
CA PRO A 78 -0.95 6.06 -1.61
C PRO A 78 -0.84 4.78 -2.44
N PHE A 79 0.34 4.19 -2.55
CA PHE A 79 0.59 2.98 -3.32
C PHE A 79 1.08 1.84 -2.42
N VAL A 80 0.21 0.85 -2.22
CA VAL A 80 0.44 -0.33 -1.37
C VAL A 80 0.05 -1.60 -2.13
N PRO A 81 0.37 -2.81 -1.62
CA PRO A 81 -0.07 -4.05 -2.24
C PRO A 81 -1.57 -4.09 -2.60
N VAL A 82 -1.89 -4.82 -3.67
CA VAL A 82 -3.25 -5.01 -4.18
C VAL A 82 -3.56 -6.49 -4.34
N VAL A 83 -4.84 -6.85 -4.27
CA VAL A 83 -5.28 -8.18 -4.71
C VAL A 83 -5.28 -8.21 -6.24
N ASP A 84 -4.23 -8.78 -6.82
CA ASP A 84 -3.92 -8.77 -8.25
C ASP A 84 -4.44 -10.02 -9.00
N GLY A 85 -4.75 -11.09 -8.27
CA GLY A 85 -5.16 -12.38 -8.82
C GLY A 85 -4.00 -13.28 -9.24
N SER A 86 -2.74 -12.87 -9.00
CA SER A 86 -1.55 -13.67 -9.30
C SER A 86 -0.69 -13.89 -8.05
N PHE A 87 -0.18 -12.81 -7.45
CA PHE A 87 0.54 -12.90 -6.18
C PHE A 87 -0.41 -13.16 -5.01
N LEU A 88 -1.51 -12.38 -4.94
CA LEU A 88 -2.63 -12.54 -4.01
C LEU A 88 -3.92 -12.75 -4.79
N ASP A 89 -4.57 -13.87 -4.54
CA ASP A 89 -5.87 -14.24 -5.10
C ASP A 89 -7.06 -13.73 -4.26
N GLU A 90 -6.84 -13.43 -2.98
CA GLU A 90 -7.85 -12.94 -2.07
C GLU A 90 -7.29 -12.01 -0.97
N MET A 91 -8.19 -11.36 -0.23
CA MET A 91 -7.82 -10.49 0.89
C MET A 91 -7.15 -11.29 2.02
N PRO A 92 -6.09 -10.78 2.67
CA PRO A 92 -5.42 -11.45 3.78
C PRO A 92 -6.34 -11.86 4.93
N SER A 93 -7.36 -11.06 5.23
CA SER A 93 -8.38 -11.38 6.25
C SER A 93 -9.15 -12.67 5.92
N LYS A 94 -9.47 -12.88 4.64
CA LYS A 94 -10.12 -14.10 4.16
C LYS A 94 -9.17 -15.28 4.21
N SER A 95 -7.93 -15.14 3.75
CA SER A 95 -6.93 -16.22 3.83
C SER A 95 -6.64 -16.64 5.27
N LEU A 96 -6.65 -15.70 6.21
CA LEU A 96 -6.51 -16.01 7.64
C LEU A 96 -7.70 -16.82 8.15
N ALA A 97 -8.93 -16.38 7.84
CA ALA A 97 -10.16 -17.07 8.25
C ALA A 97 -10.27 -18.49 7.66
N THR A 98 -9.90 -18.68 6.39
CA THR A 98 -9.93 -19.97 5.68
C THR A 98 -8.69 -20.82 5.94
N LYS A 99 -7.74 -20.32 6.74
CA LYS A 99 -6.45 -20.97 7.02
C LYS A 99 -5.58 -21.18 5.77
N ASN A 100 -5.80 -20.42 4.69
CA ASN A 100 -5.02 -20.45 3.45
C ASN A 100 -3.70 -19.67 3.57
N PHE A 101 -2.80 -20.16 4.42
CA PHE A 101 -1.46 -19.61 4.61
C PHE A 101 -0.46 -20.73 4.91
N LYS A 102 0.84 -20.45 4.75
CA LYS A 102 1.90 -21.42 5.06
C LYS A 102 1.87 -21.77 6.55
N LYS A 103 1.85 -23.07 6.88
CA LYS A 103 1.94 -23.53 8.27
C LYS A 103 3.42 -23.59 8.68
N THR A 104 3.84 -22.62 9.47
CA THR A 104 5.21 -22.52 9.98
C THR A 104 5.27 -21.71 11.27
N ASN A 105 6.42 -21.71 11.92
CA ASN A 105 6.68 -20.90 13.10
C ASN A 105 6.77 -19.43 12.71
N ILE A 106 6.15 -18.60 13.56
CA ILE A 106 6.22 -17.14 13.49
C ILE A 106 6.78 -16.60 14.80
N LEU A 107 7.61 -15.59 14.71
CA LEU A 107 7.93 -14.69 15.81
C LEU A 107 7.33 -13.34 15.46
N MET A 108 6.54 -12.75 16.35
CA MET A 108 5.95 -11.44 16.12
C MET A 108 5.87 -10.60 17.38
N GLY A 109 5.91 -9.28 17.22
CA GLY A 109 5.84 -8.33 18.33
C GLY A 109 5.48 -6.91 17.88
N SER A 110 5.29 -6.04 18.87
CA SER A 110 4.99 -4.63 18.68
C SER A 110 5.67 -3.83 19.79
N ASN A 111 5.91 -2.55 19.51
CA ASN A 111 6.42 -1.61 20.49
C ASN A 111 5.27 -1.01 21.31
N THR A 112 5.60 -0.38 22.43
CA THR A 112 4.64 0.25 23.34
C THR A 112 4.00 1.52 22.76
N GLU A 113 4.71 2.27 21.89
CA GLU A 113 4.28 3.58 21.38
C GLU A 113 4.30 3.70 19.84
N GLU A 114 3.76 2.72 19.12
CA GLU A 114 3.72 2.66 17.63
C GLU A 114 3.14 3.92 16.97
N GLY A 115 2.17 4.57 17.61
CA GLY A 115 1.44 5.69 17.04
C GLY A 115 2.18 7.03 17.09
N ASN A 116 3.11 7.21 18.03
CA ASN A 116 3.72 8.52 18.31
C ASN A 116 4.40 9.09 17.08
N TYR A 117 5.16 8.26 16.35
CA TYR A 117 5.82 8.68 15.12
C TYR A 117 4.82 9.25 14.10
N TRP A 118 3.74 8.53 13.82
CA TRP A 118 2.76 8.94 12.81
C TRP A 118 1.97 10.18 13.21
N ILE A 119 1.61 10.31 14.48
CA ILE A 119 0.89 11.47 15.01
C ILE A 119 1.71 12.75 14.83
N MET A 120 3.01 12.71 15.15
CA MET A 120 3.90 13.87 15.00
C MET A 120 4.02 14.35 13.55
N TYR A 121 4.00 13.42 12.58
CA TYR A 121 4.11 13.76 11.15
C TYR A 121 2.78 14.18 10.52
N TYR A 122 1.66 13.71 11.07
CA TYR A 122 0.33 13.98 10.52
C TYR A 122 -0.28 15.26 11.12
N LEU A 123 -0.12 15.49 12.42
CA LEU A 123 -0.67 16.65 13.14
C LEU A 123 0.37 17.77 13.28
N THR A 124 0.98 18.21 12.17
CA THR A 124 2.04 19.23 12.18
C THR A 124 1.59 20.59 12.74
N ASP A 125 0.29 20.88 12.71
CA ASP A 125 -0.28 22.09 13.31
C ASP A 125 -0.23 22.07 14.84
N LEU A 126 -0.30 20.87 15.44
CA LEU A 126 -0.19 20.65 16.88
C LEU A 126 1.27 20.40 17.31
N PHE A 127 2.03 19.73 16.46
CA PHE A 127 3.43 19.36 16.70
C PHE A 127 4.30 19.90 15.57
N ARG A 128 4.75 21.15 15.72
CA ARG A 128 5.59 21.81 14.71
C ARG A 128 6.89 21.03 14.53
N LYS A 129 7.25 20.75 13.28
CA LYS A 129 8.60 20.31 12.92
C LYS A 129 9.52 21.51 13.07
N GLU A 130 10.41 21.48 14.06
CA GLU A 130 11.56 22.38 14.13
C GLU A 130 12.58 22.06 13.03
#